data_AF-A0A6L7WFK5-F1
#
_entry.id   AF-A0A6L7WFK5-F1
#
_cell.length_a   1.000
_cell.length_b   1.000
_cell.length_c   1.000
_cell.angle_alpha   90.00
_cell.angle_beta   90.00
_cell.angle_gamma   90.00
#
_symmetry.space_group_name_H-M   'P 1'
#
loop_
_entity.id
_entity.type
_entity.pdbx_description
1 polymer ?
#
loop_
_entity_poly.entity_id
_entity_poly.type
_entity_poly.pdbx_seq_one_letter_code
_entity_poly.pdbx_strand_id
1 'polypeptide(L)'
;MAAPAPTPWRSNSCSKGCCPRRPPSPEPDAAADIARNAEATRRLGALAARLDATDLERSLGGGWTVGFALAHVAFWEARQEAALRAWLDGAEFPDEDPSVNPALEAMASTLDPVATAAAVEEISARVDATLAALSDEQRAQLVDGGFGYVVGRWAHREDHIAQIEAVLD
;
A
#
# COMPACT_ATOMS: atom_id res chain seq x y z
N MET A 1 20.46 -28.86 -19.07
CA MET A 1 19.75 -28.85 -17.77
C MET A 1 19.48 -27.40 -17.44
N ALA A 2 18.23 -26.95 -17.55
CA ALA A 2 17.85 -25.56 -17.31
C ALA A 2 17.69 -25.32 -15.80
N ALA A 3 18.15 -24.16 -15.32
CA ALA A 3 17.98 -23.73 -13.94
C ALA A 3 16.49 -23.53 -13.61
N PRO A 4 16.05 -23.82 -12.37
CA PRO A 4 14.66 -23.59 -11.97
C PRO A 4 14.34 -22.09 -11.98
N ALA A 5 13.13 -21.74 -12.43
CA ALA A 5 12.62 -20.37 -12.42
C ALA A 5 12.56 -19.80 -10.98
N PRO A 6 12.84 -18.50 -10.79
CA PRO A 6 12.67 -17.86 -9.49
C PRO A 6 11.18 -17.89 -9.09
N THR A 7 10.93 -18.23 -7.84
CA THR A 7 9.60 -18.33 -7.24
C THR A 7 8.89 -16.96 -7.30
N PRO A 8 7.59 -16.89 -7.65
CA PRO A 8 6.84 -15.65 -7.55
C PRO A 8 6.88 -15.15 -6.10
N TRP A 9 7.24 -13.89 -5.93
CA TRP A 9 7.29 -13.21 -4.64
C TRP A 9 5.90 -13.27 -4.01
N ARG A 10 5.84 -13.77 -2.78
CA ARG A 10 4.59 -14.21 -2.14
C ARG A 10 3.70 -13.01 -1.81
N SER A 11 2.61 -12.86 -2.55
CA SER A 11 1.41 -12.22 -2.03
C SER A 11 0.82 -13.11 -0.91
N ASN A 12 0.67 -12.54 0.29
CA ASN A 12 -0.02 -13.09 1.46
C ASN A 12 0.05 -14.61 1.74
N SER A 13 1.27 -15.17 1.79
CA SER A 13 1.47 -16.46 2.46
C SER A 13 2.74 -16.46 3.30
N CYS A 14 2.67 -15.82 4.47
CA CYS A 14 3.55 -16.16 5.58
C CYS A 14 3.21 -17.60 6.00
N SER A 15 3.80 -18.59 5.32
CA SER A 15 3.74 -19.98 5.72
C SER A 15 4.45 -20.09 7.08
N LYS A 16 3.67 -20.44 8.10
CA LYS A 16 4.09 -20.77 9.46
C LYS A 16 5.43 -21.52 9.44
N GLY A 17 6.53 -20.92 9.89
CA GLY A 17 7.72 -21.72 10.26
C GLY A 17 9.10 -21.06 10.26
N CYS A 18 9.40 -20.04 9.45
CA CYS A 18 10.81 -19.62 9.27
C CYS A 18 11.17 -18.17 9.61
N CYS A 19 10.21 -17.28 9.86
CA CYS A 19 10.52 -15.94 10.40
C CYS A 19 10.30 -15.92 11.92
N PRO A 20 11.15 -15.25 12.72
CA PRO A 20 10.78 -14.91 14.09
C PRO A 20 9.42 -14.21 14.01
N ARG A 21 8.43 -14.73 14.75
CA ARG A 21 7.09 -14.15 14.77
C ARG A 21 7.26 -12.67 15.10
N ARG A 22 6.84 -11.80 14.18
CA ARG A 22 6.68 -10.37 14.48
C ARG A 22 5.87 -10.31 15.78
N PRO A 23 6.30 -9.57 16.81
CA PRO A 23 5.47 -9.38 18.00
C PRO A 23 4.10 -8.90 17.54
N PRO A 24 3.01 -9.28 18.25
CA PRO A 24 1.69 -8.75 17.93
C PRO A 24 1.83 -7.23 17.83
N SER A 25 1.30 -6.65 16.74
CA SER A 25 1.22 -5.20 16.63
C SER A 25 0.56 -4.68 17.92
N PRO A 26 1.02 -3.56 18.49
CA PRO A 26 0.29 -2.94 19.58
C PRO A 26 -1.18 -2.79 19.17
N GLU A 27 -2.08 -2.87 20.16
CA GLU A 27 -3.50 -2.53 19.98
C GLU A 27 -3.61 -1.26 19.11
N PRO A 28 -4.52 -1.24 18.12
CA PRO A 28 -4.63 -0.13 17.19
C PRO A 28 -4.88 1.18 17.95
N ASP A 29 -3.83 1.99 18.07
CA ASP A 29 -3.91 3.37 18.55
C ASP A 29 -4.17 4.24 17.32
N ALA A 30 -5.45 4.57 17.13
CA ALA A 30 -5.92 5.37 16.01
C ALA A 30 -5.14 6.69 15.85
N ALA A 31 -4.78 7.38 16.94
CA ALA A 31 -4.02 8.62 16.86
C ALA A 31 -2.58 8.37 16.42
N ALA A 32 -1.95 7.31 16.94
CA ALA A 32 -0.62 6.90 16.50
C ALA A 32 -0.62 6.39 15.04
N ASP A 33 -1.70 5.77 14.57
CA ASP A 33 -1.85 5.35 13.18
C ASP A 33 -1.97 6.54 12.23
N ILE A 34 -2.75 7.57 12.57
CA ILE A 34 -2.84 8.80 11.76
C ILE A 34 -1.46 9.49 11.65
N ALA A 35 -0.73 9.62 12.76
CA ALA A 35 0.60 10.21 12.72
C ALA A 35 1.58 9.39 11.86
N ARG A 36 1.52 8.06 11.94
CA ARG A 36 2.34 7.16 11.13
C ARG A 36 1.97 7.19 9.65
N ASN A 37 0.69 7.35 9.31
CA ASN A 37 0.25 7.52 7.93
C ASN A 37 0.91 8.73 7.28
N ALA A 38 0.87 9.88 7.97
CA ALA A 38 1.48 11.11 7.48
C ALA A 38 3.00 10.98 7.30
N GLU A 39 3.69 10.31 8.23
CA GLU A 39 5.12 10.02 8.08
C GLU A 39 5.41 9.11 6.88
N ALA A 40 4.68 8.02 6.74
CA ALA A 40 4.84 7.10 5.62
C ALA A 40 4.55 7.78 4.28
N THR A 41 3.57 8.68 4.20
CA THR A 41 3.29 9.50 3.02
C THR A 41 4.47 10.40 2.66
N ARG A 42 5.06 11.10 3.63
CA ARG A 42 6.25 11.93 3.40
C ARG A 42 7.43 11.10 2.90
N ARG A 43 7.67 9.94 3.51
CA ARG A 43 8.75 9.03 3.09
C ARG A 43 8.51 8.51 1.67
N LEU A 44 7.28 8.12 1.36
CA LEU A 44 6.90 7.66 0.02
C LEU A 44 7.10 8.77 -1.03
N GLY A 45 6.69 10.00 -0.74
CA GLY A 45 6.91 11.14 -1.63
C GLY A 45 8.39 11.46 -1.83
N ALA A 46 9.17 11.49 -0.75
CA ALA A 46 10.62 11.70 -0.83
C ALA A 46 11.33 10.60 -1.62
N LEU A 47 10.91 9.34 -1.47
CA LEU A 47 11.39 8.22 -2.26
C LEU A 47 11.01 8.40 -3.73
N ALA A 48 9.74 8.64 -4.04
CA ALA A 48 9.26 8.78 -5.41
C ALA A 48 9.92 9.95 -6.16
N ALA A 49 10.15 11.07 -5.49
CA ALA A 49 10.74 12.28 -6.07
C ALA A 49 12.21 12.11 -6.51
N ARG A 50 12.93 11.11 -5.98
CA ARG A 50 14.33 10.85 -6.36
C ARG A 50 14.51 9.77 -7.42
N LEU A 51 13.45 9.05 -7.80
CA LEU A 51 13.54 7.97 -8.79
C LEU A 51 13.60 8.55 -10.20
N ASP A 52 14.52 8.02 -11.01
CA ASP A 52 14.52 8.28 -12.44
C ASP A 52 13.80 7.17 -13.24
N ALA A 53 13.72 7.33 -14.56
CA ALA A 53 13.07 6.34 -15.42
C ALA A 53 13.74 4.95 -15.35
N THR A 54 15.06 4.89 -15.14
CA THR A 54 15.79 3.63 -15.03
C THR A 54 15.47 2.94 -13.70
N ASP A 55 15.39 3.70 -12.61
CA ASP A 55 14.99 3.19 -11.31
C ASP A 55 13.57 2.61 -11.33
N LEU A 56 12.65 3.27 -12.02
CA LEU A 56 11.26 2.82 -12.16
C LEU A 56 11.14 1.49 -12.93
N GLU A 57 12.08 1.17 -13.81
CA GLU A 57 12.14 -0.10 -14.55
C GLU A 57 12.81 -1.24 -13.77
N ARG A 58 13.48 -0.97 -12.64
CA ARG A 58 14.15 -2.01 -11.85
C ARG A 58 13.16 -3.06 -11.38
N SER A 59 13.55 -4.33 -11.52
CA SER A 59 12.70 -5.45 -11.11
C SER A 59 12.72 -5.65 -9.59
N LEU A 60 11.53 -5.89 -9.04
CA LEU A 60 11.28 -6.31 -7.66
C LEU A 60 11.04 -7.82 -7.54
N GLY A 61 11.20 -8.57 -8.65
CA GLY A 61 10.88 -9.99 -8.75
C GLY A 61 9.40 -10.27 -9.05
N GLY A 62 9.09 -11.50 -9.49
CA GLY A 62 7.70 -11.91 -9.76
C GLY A 62 6.97 -11.10 -10.83
N GLY A 63 7.68 -10.47 -11.76
CA GLY A 63 7.11 -9.59 -12.79
C GLY A 63 6.89 -8.14 -12.35
N TRP A 64 7.17 -7.81 -11.08
CA TRP A 64 7.03 -6.45 -10.57
C TRP A 64 8.24 -5.60 -10.89
N THR A 65 7.97 -4.32 -11.16
CA THR A 65 8.97 -3.24 -11.21
C THR A 65 8.71 -2.23 -10.11
N VAL A 66 9.67 -1.34 -9.84
CA VAL A 66 9.48 -0.20 -8.93
C VAL A 66 8.29 0.65 -9.35
N GLY A 67 8.17 0.95 -10.65
CA GLY A 67 7.02 1.69 -11.19
C GLY A 67 5.68 0.98 -10.93
N PHE A 68 5.63 -0.35 -11.06
CA PHE A 68 4.42 -1.09 -10.73
C PHE A 68 4.12 -1.06 -9.22
N ALA A 69 5.11 -1.18 -8.34
CA ALA A 69 4.88 -1.05 -6.90
C ALA A 69 4.28 0.31 -6.53
N LEU A 70 4.76 1.40 -7.13
CA LEU A 70 4.18 2.73 -6.92
C LEU A 70 2.74 2.84 -7.47
N ALA A 71 2.47 2.23 -8.63
CA ALA A 71 1.11 2.13 -9.16
C ALA A 71 0.17 1.34 -8.25
N HIS A 72 0.66 0.25 -7.68
CA HIS A 72 -0.07 -0.57 -6.73
C HIS A 72 -0.43 0.24 -5.49
N VAL A 73 0.55 0.96 -4.93
CA VAL A 73 0.30 1.84 -3.79
C VAL A 73 -0.75 2.89 -4.13
N ALA A 74 -0.53 3.66 -5.20
CA ALA A 74 -1.45 4.70 -5.65
C ALA A 74 -2.89 4.18 -5.86
N PHE A 75 -3.04 3.03 -6.51
CA PHE A 75 -4.34 2.40 -6.73
C PHE A 75 -5.05 2.09 -5.42
N TRP A 76 -4.37 1.43 -4.47
CA TRP A 76 -4.99 1.05 -3.22
C TRP A 76 -5.31 2.26 -2.34
N GLU A 77 -4.45 3.29 -2.31
CA GLU A 77 -4.78 4.55 -1.62
C GLU A 77 -6.05 5.19 -2.20
N ALA A 78 -6.18 5.28 -3.54
CA ALA A 78 -7.36 5.82 -4.19
C ALA A 78 -8.62 4.97 -3.96
N ARG A 79 -8.50 3.64 -3.99
CA ARG A 79 -9.62 2.72 -3.70
C ARG A 79 -10.10 2.88 -2.26
N GLN A 80 -9.18 2.99 -1.30
CA GLN A 80 -9.57 3.20 0.10
C GLN A 80 -10.20 4.57 0.32
N GLU A 81 -9.70 5.62 -0.34
CA GLU A 81 -10.35 6.93 -0.31
C GLU A 81 -11.80 6.85 -0.81
N ALA A 82 -12.03 6.19 -1.95
CA ALA A 82 -13.36 6.02 -2.52
C ALA A 82 -14.28 5.20 -1.59
N ALA A 83 -13.78 4.11 -1.02
CA ALA A 83 -14.51 3.27 -0.08
C ALA A 83 -14.87 4.03 1.21
N LEU A 84 -13.94 4.81 1.76
CA LEU A 84 -14.18 5.65 2.95
C LEU A 84 -15.25 6.71 2.68
N ARG A 85 -15.22 7.36 1.52
CA ARG A 85 -16.24 8.34 1.14
C ARG A 85 -17.62 7.71 1.02
N ALA A 86 -17.73 6.56 0.35
CA ALA A 86 -19.01 5.84 0.25
C ALA A 86 -19.53 5.38 1.63
N TRP A 87 -18.62 4.91 2.50
CA TRP A 87 -18.96 4.53 3.87
C TRP A 87 -19.46 5.72 4.71
N LEU A 88 -18.84 6.89 4.56
CA LEU A 88 -19.31 8.14 5.20
C LEU A 88 -20.71 8.56 4.72
N ASP A 89 -21.07 8.20 3.49
CA ASP A 89 -22.42 8.41 2.92
C ASP A 89 -23.42 7.30 3.31
N GLY A 90 -23.02 6.36 4.18
CA GLY A 90 -23.88 5.32 4.74
C GLY A 90 -23.85 3.97 4.03
N ALA A 91 -22.94 3.77 3.07
CA ALA A 91 -22.70 2.45 2.49
C ALA A 91 -21.93 1.54 3.46
N GLU A 92 -22.02 0.22 3.24
CA GLU A 92 -21.11 -0.73 3.91
C GLU A 92 -19.69 -0.57 3.36
N PHE A 93 -18.69 -0.75 4.24
CA PHE A 93 -17.30 -0.76 3.78
C PHE A 93 -17.03 -2.08 3.02
N PRO A 94 -16.48 -2.05 1.80
CA PRO A 94 -16.35 -3.23 0.97
C PRO A 94 -15.19 -4.12 1.40
N ASP A 95 -15.46 -5.43 1.48
CA ASP A 95 -14.42 -6.47 1.54
C ASP A 95 -13.45 -6.36 0.36
N GLU A 96 -12.25 -6.92 0.53
CA GLU A 96 -11.27 -7.02 -0.55
C GLU A 96 -11.58 -8.20 -1.46
N ASP A 97 -11.73 -7.91 -2.75
CA ASP A 97 -11.88 -8.94 -3.77
C ASP A 97 -10.48 -9.39 -4.25
N PRO A 98 -10.13 -10.68 -4.11
CA PRO A 98 -8.81 -11.19 -4.49
C PRO A 98 -8.52 -11.08 -5.99
N SER A 99 -9.53 -10.86 -6.84
CA SER A 99 -9.36 -10.66 -8.29
C SER A 99 -8.80 -9.28 -8.65
N VAL A 100 -8.86 -8.29 -7.74
CA VAL A 100 -8.40 -6.92 -7.99
C VAL A 100 -6.90 -6.88 -8.27
N ASN A 101 -6.09 -7.61 -7.50
CA ASN A 101 -4.64 -7.61 -7.68
C ASN A 101 -4.21 -8.22 -9.03
N PRO A 102 -4.68 -9.41 -9.43
CA PRO A 102 -4.40 -9.94 -10.77
C PRO A 102 -4.88 -9.02 -11.90
N ALA A 103 -6.04 -8.37 -11.75
CA ALA A 103 -6.55 -7.43 -12.74
C ALA A 103 -5.63 -6.20 -12.85
N LEU A 104 -5.19 -5.65 -11.72
CA LEU A 104 -4.26 -4.53 -11.68
C LEU A 104 -2.89 -4.91 -12.28
N GLU A 105 -2.37 -6.10 -11.96
CA GLU A 105 -1.12 -6.62 -12.53
C GLU A 105 -1.21 -6.76 -14.06
N ALA A 106 -2.34 -7.25 -14.59
CA ALA A 106 -2.56 -7.34 -16.03
C ALA A 106 -2.61 -5.97 -16.72
N MET A 107 -3.00 -4.91 -16.01
CA MET A 107 -3.06 -3.54 -16.53
C MET A 107 -1.81 -2.71 -16.24
N ALA A 108 -0.94 -3.16 -15.33
CA ALA A 108 0.18 -2.38 -14.81
C ALA A 108 1.10 -1.85 -15.93
N SER A 109 1.35 -2.65 -16.96
CA SER A 109 2.21 -2.29 -18.09
C SER A 109 1.65 -1.16 -18.96
N THR A 110 0.39 -0.78 -18.80
CA THR A 110 -0.22 0.33 -19.55
C THR A 110 -0.13 1.67 -18.84
N LEU A 111 0.30 1.67 -17.57
CA LEU A 111 0.44 2.89 -16.78
C LEU A 111 1.78 3.56 -17.07
N ASP A 112 1.79 4.89 -17.13
CA ASP A 112 3.02 5.67 -17.18
C ASP A 112 3.67 5.66 -15.79
N PRO A 113 4.83 5.02 -15.60
CA PRO A 113 5.46 4.89 -14.30
C PRO A 113 5.95 6.24 -13.74
N VAL A 114 6.33 7.18 -14.61
CA VAL A 114 6.81 8.51 -14.21
C VAL A 114 5.63 9.34 -13.70
N ALA A 115 4.53 9.36 -14.45
CA ALA A 115 3.32 10.07 -14.02
C ALA A 115 2.75 9.47 -12.71
N THR A 116 2.83 8.15 -12.57
CA THR A 116 2.40 7.44 -11.36
C THR A 116 3.26 7.81 -10.15
N ALA A 117 4.58 7.77 -10.29
CA ALA A 117 5.50 8.15 -9.22
C ALA A 117 5.29 9.60 -8.77
N ALA A 118 5.03 10.52 -9.71
CA ALA A 118 4.75 11.92 -9.39
C ALA A 118 3.43 12.12 -8.63
N ALA A 119 2.45 11.23 -8.79
CA ALA A 119 1.13 11.37 -8.19
C ALA A 119 0.96 10.64 -6.84
N VAL A 120 1.82 9.67 -6.52
CA VAL A 120 1.60 8.74 -5.40
C VAL A 120 1.50 9.43 -4.03
N GLU A 121 2.30 10.48 -3.80
CA GLU A 121 2.27 11.26 -2.56
C GLU A 121 0.93 11.97 -2.38
N GLU A 122 0.47 12.67 -3.43
CA GLU A 122 -0.80 13.40 -3.39
C GLU A 122 -1.97 12.45 -3.14
N ILE A 123 -2.00 11.32 -3.85
CA ILE A 123 -3.04 10.30 -3.69
C ILE A 123 -3.05 9.75 -2.25
N SER A 124 -1.88 9.46 -1.69
CA SER A 124 -1.73 8.99 -0.30
C SER A 124 -2.18 10.04 0.71
N ALA A 125 -1.86 11.31 0.45
CA ALA A 125 -2.25 12.42 1.32
C ALA A 125 -3.77 12.65 1.36
N ARG A 126 -4.50 12.36 0.28
CA ARG A 126 -5.97 12.52 0.26
C ARG A 126 -6.68 11.55 1.19
N VAL A 127 -6.27 10.28 1.20
CA VAL A 127 -6.85 9.30 2.13
C VAL A 127 -6.42 9.59 3.58
N ASP A 128 -5.20 10.08 3.80
CA ASP A 128 -4.76 10.54 5.13
C ASP A 128 -5.63 11.68 5.66
N ALA A 129 -5.92 12.67 4.81
CA ALA A 129 -6.79 13.78 5.17
C ALA A 129 -8.21 13.31 5.52
N THR A 130 -8.72 12.32 4.80
CA THR A 130 -10.04 11.73 5.06
C THR A 130 -10.05 11.01 6.42
N LEU A 131 -9.03 10.18 6.70
CA LEU A 131 -8.90 9.45 7.96
C LEU A 131 -8.67 10.35 9.17
N ALA A 132 -7.91 11.43 9.00
CA ALA A 132 -7.67 12.43 10.04
C ALA A 132 -8.95 13.22 10.39
N ALA A 133 -9.85 13.41 9.42
CA ALA A 133 -11.13 14.10 9.62
C ALA A 133 -12.20 13.24 10.32
N LEU A 134 -12.01 11.92 10.40
CA LEU A 134 -12.94 11.04 11.12
C LEU A 134 -12.97 11.36 12.62
N SER A 135 -14.09 11.08 13.28
CA SER A 135 -14.14 11.04 14.75
C SER A 135 -13.44 9.80 15.28
N ASP A 136 -13.11 9.80 16.58
CA ASP A 136 -12.57 8.60 17.25
C ASP A 136 -13.55 7.42 17.18
N GLU A 137 -14.85 7.70 17.29
CA GLU A 137 -15.90 6.69 17.17
C GLU A 137 -15.95 6.08 15.76
N GLN A 138 -15.84 6.90 14.71
CA GLN A 138 -15.79 6.42 13.33
C GLN A 138 -14.54 5.57 13.07
N ARG A 139 -13.38 5.94 13.62
CA ARG A 139 -12.16 5.13 13.53
C ARG A 139 -12.31 3.81 14.28
N ALA A 140 -12.91 3.83 15.47
CA ALA A 140 -13.20 2.61 16.23
C ALA A 140 -14.15 1.68 15.48
N GLN A 141 -15.20 2.21 14.84
CA GLN A 141 -16.13 1.42 14.01
C GLN A 141 -15.41 0.69 12.85
N LEU A 142 -14.47 1.36 12.17
CA LEU A 142 -13.67 0.70 11.13
C LEU A 142 -12.79 -0.41 11.72
N VAL A 143 -12.14 -0.16 12.86
CA VAL A 143 -11.30 -1.15 13.54
C VAL A 143 -12.11 -2.37 13.97
N ASP A 144 -13.25 -2.15 14.64
CA ASP A 144 -14.15 -3.19 15.13
C ASP A 144 -14.79 -3.99 13.98
N GLY A 145 -14.98 -3.34 12.83
CA GLY A 145 -15.42 -3.98 11.59
C GLY A 145 -14.36 -4.82 10.87
N GLY A 146 -13.14 -4.92 11.41
CA GLY A 146 -12.03 -5.65 10.79
C GLY A 146 -11.24 -4.85 9.76
N PHE A 147 -11.54 -3.56 9.59
CA PHE A 147 -10.92 -2.65 8.63
C PHE A 147 -9.81 -1.79 9.26
N GLY A 148 -9.15 -2.27 10.32
CA GLY A 148 -8.07 -1.54 10.99
C GLY A 148 -6.90 -1.18 10.07
N TYR A 149 -6.66 -1.98 9.01
CA TYR A 149 -5.65 -1.69 7.98
C TYR A 149 -6.00 -0.47 7.10
N VAL A 150 -7.26 -0.04 7.11
CA VAL A 150 -7.71 1.21 6.48
C VAL A 150 -7.30 2.40 7.33
N VAL A 151 -7.41 2.28 8.66
CA VAL A 151 -6.95 3.31 9.61
C VAL A 151 -5.42 3.41 9.60
N GLY A 152 -4.73 2.27 9.63
CA GLY A 152 -3.27 2.16 9.60
C GLY A 152 -2.69 1.96 8.19
N ARG A 153 -2.94 2.89 7.26
CA ARG A 153 -2.39 2.84 5.88
C ARG A 153 -0.86 2.78 5.83
N TRP A 154 -0.18 3.32 6.84
CA TRP A 154 1.27 3.36 6.94
C TRP A 154 1.92 2.00 6.72
N ALA A 155 1.32 0.90 7.22
CA ALA A 155 1.92 -0.42 7.10
C ALA A 155 2.08 -0.87 5.64
N HIS A 156 1.04 -0.64 4.83
CA HIS A 156 1.05 -0.93 3.40
C HIS A 156 2.12 -0.11 2.65
N ARG A 157 2.22 1.18 2.97
CA ARG A 157 3.21 2.08 2.37
C ARG A 157 4.63 1.67 2.75
N GLU A 158 4.87 1.40 4.02
CA GLU A 158 6.17 1.00 4.56
C GLU A 158 6.67 -0.32 3.96
N ASP A 159 5.79 -1.31 3.77
CA ASP A 159 6.16 -2.57 3.13
C ASP A 159 6.66 -2.35 1.69
N HIS A 160 5.99 -1.47 0.92
CA HIS A 160 6.41 -1.15 -0.45
C HIS A 160 7.61 -0.20 -0.51
N ILE A 161 7.74 0.75 0.41
CA ILE A 161 8.93 1.59 0.55
C ILE A 161 10.15 0.69 0.77
N ALA A 162 10.08 -0.23 1.74
CA ALA A 162 11.17 -1.16 2.04
C ALA A 162 11.49 -2.08 0.85
N GLN A 163 10.46 -2.54 0.14
CA GLN A 163 10.62 -3.35 -1.08
C GLN A 163 11.38 -2.59 -2.17
N ILE A 164 11.04 -1.32 -2.39
CA ILE A 164 11.67 -0.46 -3.40
C ILE A 164 13.10 -0.10 -2.99
N GLU A 165 13.31 0.34 -1.75
CA GLU A 165 14.63 0.69 -1.22
C GLU A 165 15.62 -0.47 -1.32
N ALA A 166 15.15 -1.72 -1.19
CA ALA A 166 15.99 -2.92 -1.30
C ALA A 166 16.63 -3.13 -2.68
N VAL A 167 16.18 -2.44 -3.74
CA VAL A 167 16.73 -2.58 -5.10
C VAL A 167 17.40 -1.31 -5.65
N LEU A 168 17.50 -0.23 -4.85
CA LEU A 168 17.93 1.09 -5.32
C LEU A 168 19.38 1.47 -5.02
N ASP A 169 20.13 0.65 -4.27
CA ASP A 169 21.53 0.87 -3.83
C ASP A 169 21.76 2.09 -2.91
#